data_AF-A0A416PJ41-F1
#
_entry.id   AF-A0A416PJ41-F1
#
_cell.length_a   1.000
_cell.length_b   1.000
_cell.length_c   1.000
_cell.angle_alpha   90.00
_cell.angle_beta   90.00
_cell.angle_gamma   90.00
#
_symmetry.space_group_name_H-M   'P 1'
#
loop_
_entity.id
_entity.type
_entity.pdbx_description
1 polymer ?
#
loop_
_entity_poly.entity_id
_entity_poly.type
_entity_poly.pdbx_seq_one_letter_code
_entity_poly.pdbx_strand_id
1 'polypeptide(L)'
;MNAEFYQGNRQRLYDSLPDHTLLLLFSGSSIRKTADENYPFYADRSFLYLTGIGQEHTVLMAEKDGEEVQETLYILPPDMLAERWTGKRFTPEEARARSGTAQIASSGEWENRLKLLMRSGRFERIAMDLYRHDPEDADTESIRMARKLRKWYPAATLTDISRQIRRQRTIKQPCEIEAMREAVKITRDGILAMMKHQSRECTNTSIKPNSTTHWRSTDALHRHFRVSFPREPIISVFTIMSTQGRRKTAI
;
A
#
# COMPACT_ATOMS: atom_id res chain seq x y z
N MET A 1 -3.99 -11.96 -5.99
CA MET A 1 -5.22 -11.79 -5.21
C MET A 1 -6.21 -11.05 -6.09
N ASN A 2 -7.48 -11.43 -6.03
CA ASN A 2 -8.52 -10.94 -6.94
C ASN A 2 -9.43 -9.93 -6.22
N ALA A 3 -10.21 -9.16 -6.98
CA ALA A 3 -11.15 -8.16 -6.44
C ALA A 3 -12.12 -8.74 -5.40
N GLU A 4 -12.64 -9.94 -5.63
CA GLU A 4 -13.56 -10.65 -4.74
C GLU A 4 -12.99 -10.87 -3.33
N PHE A 5 -11.69 -11.12 -3.21
CA PHE A 5 -11.02 -11.28 -1.92
C PHE A 5 -11.09 -9.97 -1.10
N TYR A 6 -10.83 -8.84 -1.76
CA TYR A 6 -10.86 -7.53 -1.11
C TYR A 6 -12.28 -7.14 -0.72
N GLN A 7 -13.27 -7.35 -1.62
CA GLN A 7 -14.69 -7.13 -1.33
C GLN A 7 -15.15 -7.98 -0.13
N GLY A 8 -14.84 -9.27 -0.11
CA GLY A 8 -15.22 -10.17 0.99
C GLY A 8 -14.59 -9.80 2.34
N ASN A 9 -13.37 -9.24 2.34
CA ASN A 9 -12.76 -8.72 3.56
C ASN A 9 -13.48 -7.46 4.06
N ARG A 10 -13.84 -6.55 3.15
CA ARG A 10 -14.60 -5.33 3.49
C ARG A 10 -15.98 -5.68 4.01
N GLN A 11 -16.70 -6.62 3.38
CA GLN A 11 -18.01 -7.07 3.87
C GLN A 11 -17.93 -7.59 5.31
N ARG A 12 -17.00 -8.49 5.60
CA ARG A 12 -16.78 -8.99 6.97
C ARG A 12 -16.41 -7.90 7.97
N LEU A 13 -15.76 -6.83 7.50
CA LEU A 13 -15.48 -5.67 8.34
C LEU A 13 -16.78 -4.90 8.61
N TYR A 14 -17.57 -4.59 7.58
CA TYR A 14 -18.84 -3.88 7.70
C TYR A 14 -19.82 -4.61 8.62
N ASP A 15 -19.94 -5.92 8.51
CA ASP A 15 -20.79 -6.74 9.36
C ASP A 15 -20.40 -6.65 10.86
N SER A 16 -19.14 -6.33 11.15
CA SER A 16 -18.63 -6.16 12.52
C SER A 16 -18.82 -4.75 13.08
N LEU A 17 -19.22 -3.77 12.25
CA LEU A 17 -19.39 -2.39 12.66
C LEU A 17 -20.82 -2.12 13.15
N PRO A 18 -20.99 -1.30 14.20
CA PRO A 18 -22.31 -0.81 14.60
C PRO A 18 -23.00 -0.07 13.46
N ASP A 19 -24.31 0.12 13.59
CA ASP A 19 -25.05 0.97 12.67
C ASP A 19 -24.63 2.45 12.75
N HIS A 20 -24.99 3.24 11.74
CA HIS A 20 -24.74 4.67 11.63
C HIS A 20 -23.27 5.03 11.81
N THR A 21 -22.40 4.25 11.13
CA THR A 21 -20.95 4.35 11.23
C THR A 21 -20.33 4.73 9.90
N LEU A 22 -19.49 5.78 9.92
CA LEU A 22 -18.58 6.10 8.82
C LEU A 22 -17.26 5.37 9.02
N LEU A 23 -16.84 4.58 8.05
CA LEU A 23 -15.48 4.03 8.00
C LEU A 23 -14.58 4.98 7.22
N LEU A 24 -13.38 5.25 7.76
CA LEU A 24 -12.36 6.04 7.07
C LEU A 24 -10.97 5.38 7.20
N LEU A 25 -10.40 5.00 6.05
CA LEU A 25 -9.09 4.34 5.96
C LEU A 25 -8.19 5.06 4.96
N PHE A 26 -6.92 5.19 5.31
CA PHE A 26 -5.93 5.93 4.53
C PHE A 26 -4.82 5.02 4.03
N SER A 27 -4.37 5.21 2.80
CA SER A 27 -3.21 4.52 2.27
C SER A 27 -1.89 5.06 2.83
N GLY A 28 -1.85 6.34 3.23
CA GLY A 28 -0.66 7.01 3.73
C GLY A 28 0.09 7.80 2.65
N SER A 29 1.24 8.33 3.05
CA SER A 29 2.14 9.12 2.22
C SER A 29 3.57 8.60 2.33
N SER A 30 4.41 8.90 1.34
CA SER A 30 5.85 8.64 1.41
C SER A 30 6.52 9.33 2.61
N ILE A 31 7.53 8.66 3.17
CA ILE A 31 8.32 9.17 4.29
C ILE A 31 9.55 9.87 3.75
N ARG A 32 9.85 11.06 4.26
CA ARG A 32 11.04 11.82 3.86
C ARG A 32 12.32 11.10 4.31
N LYS A 33 13.28 10.92 3.39
CA LYS A 33 14.59 10.35 3.68
C LYS A 33 15.61 11.43 4.03
N THR A 34 15.82 12.38 3.12
CA THR A 34 16.67 13.56 3.31
C THR A 34 16.29 14.63 2.30
N ALA A 35 16.37 15.91 2.66
CA ALA A 35 16.08 17.05 1.78
C ALA A 35 14.82 16.86 0.89
N ASP A 36 15.01 16.64 -0.41
CA ASP A 36 13.98 16.42 -1.44
C ASP A 36 13.78 14.94 -1.82
N GLU A 37 14.54 14.01 -1.23
CA GLU A 37 14.43 12.56 -1.43
C GLU A 37 13.46 11.90 -0.44
N ASN A 38 12.55 11.08 -0.94
CA ASN A 38 11.66 10.23 -0.14
C ASN A 38 12.11 8.76 -0.16
N TYR A 39 11.80 8.04 0.91
CA TYR A 39 11.85 6.58 0.88
C TYR A 39 10.80 6.01 -0.09
N PRO A 40 11.02 4.80 -0.63
CA PRO A 40 9.98 4.10 -1.38
C PRO A 40 8.69 4.00 -0.56
N PHE A 41 7.57 4.32 -1.18
CA PHE A 41 6.28 4.27 -0.52
C PHE A 41 5.77 2.85 -0.31
N TYR A 42 5.17 2.64 0.86
CA TYR A 42 4.41 1.45 1.19
C TYR A 42 3.08 1.88 1.78
N ALA A 43 1.99 1.45 1.15
CA ALA A 43 0.66 1.69 1.67
C ALA A 43 0.50 1.05 3.06
N ASP A 44 -0.34 1.67 3.88
CA ASP A 44 -0.75 1.08 5.14
C ASP A 44 -1.25 -0.36 4.93
N ARG A 45 -0.83 -1.27 5.79
CA ARG A 45 -1.07 -2.71 5.58
C ARG A 45 -2.52 -3.08 5.78
N SER A 46 -3.24 -2.38 6.65
CA SER A 46 -4.68 -2.59 6.86
C SER A 46 -5.47 -2.07 5.66
N PHE A 47 -5.12 -0.88 5.17
CA PHE A 47 -5.67 -0.34 3.93
C PHE A 47 -5.43 -1.28 2.74
N LEU A 48 -4.18 -1.71 2.53
CA LEU A 48 -3.80 -2.61 1.44
C LEU A 48 -4.51 -3.96 1.52
N TYR A 49 -4.73 -4.49 2.72
CA TYR A 49 -5.45 -5.75 2.93
C TYR A 49 -6.93 -5.67 2.52
N LEU A 50 -7.54 -4.50 2.67
CA LEU A 50 -8.96 -4.27 2.39
C LEU A 50 -9.22 -3.77 0.96
N THR A 51 -8.27 -3.07 0.34
CA THR A 51 -8.47 -2.45 -0.98
C THR A 51 -7.60 -3.06 -2.07
N GLY A 52 -6.46 -3.66 -1.71
CA GLY A 52 -5.47 -4.07 -2.70
C GLY A 52 -4.93 -2.90 -3.52
N ILE A 53 -4.89 -1.68 -2.96
CA ILE A 53 -4.36 -0.48 -3.62
C ILE A 53 -3.06 -0.05 -2.93
N GLY A 54 -2.00 0.10 -3.72
CA GLY A 54 -0.65 0.45 -3.26
C GLY A 54 -0.20 1.86 -3.65
N GLN A 55 -1.13 2.82 -3.77
CA GLN A 55 -0.82 4.20 -4.17
C GLN A 55 -0.96 5.19 -3.00
N GLU A 56 -0.12 6.21 -2.97
CA GLU A 56 -0.15 7.31 -1.99
C GLU A 56 -1.47 8.10 -2.06
N HIS A 57 -1.83 8.76 -0.95
CA HIS A 57 -2.94 9.70 -0.87
C HIS A 57 -4.29 9.13 -1.37
N THR A 58 -4.52 7.86 -1.09
CA THR A 58 -5.77 7.16 -1.40
C THR A 58 -6.57 6.96 -0.12
N VAL A 59 -7.88 7.16 -0.20
CA VAL A 59 -8.79 7.06 0.95
C VAL A 59 -9.93 6.12 0.61
N LEU A 60 -10.22 5.15 1.48
CA LEU A 60 -11.46 4.38 1.43
C LEU A 60 -12.39 4.95 2.48
N MET A 61 -13.59 5.36 2.04
CA MET A 61 -14.67 5.76 2.93
C MET A 61 -15.86 4.83 2.72
N ALA A 62 -16.51 4.40 3.80
CA ALA A 62 -17.76 3.67 3.70
C ALA A 62 -18.80 4.24 4.63
N GLU A 63 -20.03 4.32 4.13
CA GLU A 63 -21.21 4.82 4.82
C GLU A 63 -22.08 3.61 5.16
N LYS A 64 -22.11 3.22 6.44
CA LYS A 64 -22.96 2.11 6.92
C LYS A 64 -24.22 2.65 7.58
N ASP A 65 -25.37 2.34 6.99
CA ASP A 65 -26.70 2.72 7.44
C ASP A 65 -27.65 1.52 7.30
N GLY A 66 -27.99 0.89 8.42
CA GLY A 66 -28.60 -0.43 8.51
C GLY A 66 -27.76 -1.53 7.88
N GLU A 67 -28.40 -2.25 6.96
CA GLU A 67 -27.79 -3.27 6.10
C GLU A 67 -27.15 -2.65 4.84
N GLU A 68 -27.46 -1.39 4.54
CA GLU A 68 -26.90 -0.71 3.36
C GLU A 68 -25.50 -0.19 3.67
N VAL A 69 -24.56 -0.51 2.78
CA VAL A 69 -23.19 0.02 2.84
C VAL A 69 -22.84 0.63 1.51
N GLN A 70 -22.54 1.92 1.51
CA GLN A 70 -22.02 2.63 0.35
C GLN A 70 -20.53 2.90 0.54
N GLU A 71 -19.69 2.24 -0.24
CA GLU A 71 -18.24 2.44 -0.23
C GLU A 71 -17.76 3.24 -1.44
N THR A 72 -16.84 4.17 -1.18
CA THR A 72 -16.18 5.00 -2.19
C THR A 72 -14.68 5.00 -1.97
N LEU A 73 -13.93 4.65 -3.01
CA LEU A 73 -12.48 4.74 -3.03
C LEU A 73 -12.04 6.02 -3.73
N TYR A 74 -11.33 6.87 -3.01
CA TYR A 74 -10.84 8.14 -3.49
C TYR A 74 -9.37 8.05 -3.87
N ILE A 75 -9.06 8.18 -5.15
CA ILE A 75 -7.71 8.06 -5.71
C ILE A 75 -7.20 9.41 -6.23
N LEU A 76 -5.88 9.57 -6.34
CA LEU A 76 -5.31 10.74 -7.01
C LEU A 76 -5.74 10.75 -8.48
N PRO A 77 -6.22 11.89 -9.03
CA PRO A 77 -6.54 11.99 -10.44
C PRO A 77 -5.28 11.82 -11.30
N PRO A 78 -5.41 11.32 -12.54
CA PRO A 78 -4.31 11.25 -13.50
C PRO A 78 -3.67 12.63 -13.70
N ASP A 79 -2.34 12.67 -13.72
CA ASP A 79 -1.57 13.92 -13.88
C ASP A 79 -0.29 13.63 -14.64
N MET A 80 -0.27 13.99 -15.93
CA MET A 80 0.86 13.72 -16.81
C MET A 80 2.17 14.36 -16.34
N LEU A 81 2.13 15.49 -15.65
CA LEU A 81 3.34 16.15 -15.18
C LEU A 81 3.89 15.41 -13.95
N ALA A 82 3.02 15.07 -12.99
CA ALA A 82 3.42 14.36 -11.79
C ALA A 82 3.84 12.90 -12.05
N GLU A 83 3.21 12.22 -13.01
CA GLU A 83 3.49 10.83 -13.35
C GLU A 83 4.88 10.62 -13.94
N ARG A 84 5.48 11.66 -14.55
CA ARG A 84 6.88 11.64 -15.00
C ARG A 84 7.88 11.43 -13.86
N TRP A 85 7.52 11.86 -12.65
CA TRP A 85 8.39 11.82 -11.48
C TRP A 85 7.99 10.74 -10.48
N THR A 86 6.69 10.58 -10.26
CA THR A 86 6.12 9.69 -9.22
C THR A 86 5.68 8.33 -9.76
N GLY A 87 5.73 8.15 -11.09
CA GLY A 87 5.23 6.97 -11.77
C GLY A 87 3.72 7.06 -12.06
N LYS A 88 3.23 6.10 -12.85
CA LYS A 88 1.85 6.04 -13.31
C LYS A 88 0.88 5.91 -12.12
N ARG A 89 -0.12 6.79 -12.08
CA ARG A 89 -1.25 6.73 -11.13
C ARG A 89 -2.29 5.72 -11.63
N PHE A 90 -3.05 5.12 -10.72
CA PHE A 90 -4.17 4.27 -11.13
C PHE A 90 -5.21 5.09 -11.88
N THR A 91 -5.73 4.53 -12.98
CA THR A 91 -6.99 5.03 -13.54
C THR A 91 -8.17 4.54 -12.68
N PRO A 92 -9.34 5.20 -12.74
CA PRO A 92 -10.54 4.72 -12.07
C PRO A 92 -10.90 3.27 -12.43
N GLU A 93 -10.68 2.86 -13.68
CA GLU A 93 -10.93 1.50 -14.16
C GLU A 93 -9.94 0.50 -13.56
N GLU A 94 -8.65 0.84 -13.52
CA GLU A 94 -7.63 -0.01 -12.89
C GLU A 94 -7.88 -0.16 -11.39
N ALA A 95 -8.24 0.94 -10.71
CA ALA A 95 -8.59 0.91 -9.29
C ALA A 95 -9.83 0.05 -9.02
N ARG A 96 -10.87 0.17 -9.85
CA ARG A 96 -12.09 -0.66 -9.77
C ARG A 96 -11.80 -2.14 -10.01
N ALA A 97 -11.07 -2.47 -11.08
CA ALA A 97 -10.73 -3.84 -11.44
C ALA A 97 -9.91 -4.53 -10.33
N ARG A 98 -9.12 -3.75 -9.59
CA ARG A 98 -8.24 -4.26 -8.55
C ARG A 98 -8.91 -4.38 -7.19
N SER A 99 -9.57 -3.32 -6.74
CA SER A 99 -10.20 -3.24 -5.42
C SER A 99 -11.57 -3.88 -5.35
N GLY A 100 -12.25 -3.99 -6.50
CA GLY A 100 -13.64 -4.38 -6.58
C GLY A 100 -14.60 -3.32 -6.05
N THR A 101 -14.16 -2.10 -5.74
CA THR A 101 -15.03 -1.03 -5.26
C THR A 101 -15.83 -0.42 -6.41
N ALA A 102 -17.14 -0.30 -6.23
CA ALA A 102 -18.04 0.20 -7.26
C ALA A 102 -17.79 1.69 -7.57
N GLN A 103 -17.71 2.52 -6.53
CA GLN A 103 -17.58 3.97 -6.65
C GLN A 103 -16.12 4.41 -6.51
N ILE A 104 -15.59 5.09 -7.52
CA ILE A 104 -14.26 5.68 -7.52
C ILE A 104 -14.41 7.18 -7.72
N ALA A 105 -13.74 7.98 -6.89
CA ALA A 105 -13.78 9.43 -6.94
C ALA A 105 -12.39 10.05 -6.73
N SER A 106 -12.26 11.37 -6.88
CA SER A 106 -10.98 12.08 -6.70
C SER A 106 -10.62 12.25 -5.23
N SER A 107 -9.35 12.07 -4.87
CA SER A 107 -8.82 12.29 -3.51
C SER A 107 -9.06 13.70 -2.95
N GLY A 108 -9.41 14.68 -3.79
CA GLY A 108 -9.80 16.02 -3.32
C GLY A 108 -11.23 16.11 -2.77
N GLU A 109 -12.08 15.11 -3.02
CA GLU A 109 -13.53 15.21 -2.80
C GLU A 109 -13.99 14.61 -1.47
N TRP A 110 -13.24 13.64 -0.91
CA TRP A 110 -13.67 12.87 0.27
C TRP A 110 -13.91 13.76 1.49
N GLU A 111 -13.10 14.81 1.68
CA GLU A 111 -13.22 15.68 2.87
C GLU A 111 -14.53 16.48 2.82
N ASN A 112 -14.95 16.92 1.63
CA ASN A 112 -16.22 17.61 1.44
C ASN A 112 -17.40 16.66 1.63
N ARG A 113 -17.30 15.42 1.11
CA ARG A 113 -18.32 14.38 1.35
C ARG A 113 -18.45 14.06 2.84
N LEU A 114 -17.33 13.86 3.54
CA LEU A 114 -17.32 13.64 4.99
C LEU A 114 -18.01 14.78 5.75
N LYS A 115 -17.68 16.04 5.44
CA LYS A 115 -18.31 17.21 6.07
C LYS A 115 -19.82 17.24 5.84
N LEU A 116 -20.27 16.89 4.63
CA LEU A 116 -21.69 16.80 4.30
C LEU A 116 -22.39 15.71 5.13
N LEU A 117 -21.78 14.52 5.24
CA LEU A 117 -22.32 13.39 6.00
C LEU A 117 -22.42 13.71 7.48
N MET A 118 -21.38 14.30 8.06
CA MET A 118 -21.40 14.71 9.47
C MET A 118 -22.48 15.76 9.75
N ARG A 119 -22.75 16.68 8.81
CA ARG A 119 -23.83 17.67 8.94
C ARG A 119 -25.23 17.09 8.80
N SER A 120 -25.37 15.94 8.13
CA SER A 120 -26.67 15.27 7.98
C SER A 120 -27.23 14.72 9.29
N GLY A 121 -26.40 14.55 10.32
CA GLY A 121 -26.79 13.97 11.61
C GLY A 121 -27.06 12.46 11.57
N ARG A 122 -26.99 11.82 10.39
CA ARG A 122 -27.24 10.38 10.23
C ARG A 122 -26.16 9.48 10.80
N PHE A 123 -24.95 9.99 10.98
CA PHE A 123 -23.79 9.21 11.42
C PHE A 123 -23.24 9.74 12.73
N GLU A 124 -23.25 8.89 13.75
CA GLU A 124 -22.80 9.23 15.10
C GLU A 124 -21.36 8.75 15.36
N ARG A 125 -20.89 7.78 14.57
CA ARG A 125 -19.59 7.12 14.76
C ARG A 125 -18.69 7.27 13.56
N ILE A 126 -17.40 7.44 13.82
CA ILE A 126 -16.34 7.39 12.81
C ILE A 126 -15.36 6.30 13.21
N ALA A 127 -15.34 5.21 12.44
CA ALA A 127 -14.43 4.09 12.56
C ALA A 127 -13.15 4.34 11.74
N MET A 128 -11.98 4.16 12.36
CA MET A 128 -10.68 4.39 11.74
C MET A 128 -9.66 3.37 12.23
N ASP A 129 -8.62 3.07 11.42
CA ASP A 129 -7.45 2.36 11.93
C ASP A 129 -6.56 3.36 12.71
N LEU A 130 -6.62 3.28 14.04
CA LEU A 130 -5.91 4.18 14.96
C LEU A 130 -4.77 3.46 15.68
N TYR A 131 -4.25 2.37 15.10
CA TYR A 131 -3.15 1.64 15.70
C TYR A 131 -1.88 2.51 15.82
N ARG A 132 -1.22 2.40 16.97
CA ARG A 132 0.14 2.86 17.19
C ARG A 132 0.93 1.75 17.88
N HIS A 133 2.17 1.54 17.42
CA HIS A 133 3.05 0.61 18.10
C HIS A 133 3.58 1.26 19.39
N ASP A 134 4.08 2.49 19.27
CA ASP A 134 4.55 3.30 20.38
C ASP A 134 3.75 4.62 20.50
N PRO A 135 3.40 5.06 21.72
CA PRO A 135 2.81 6.39 21.95
C PRO A 135 3.66 7.58 21.51
N GLU A 136 4.94 7.40 21.20
CA GLU A 136 5.86 8.44 20.71
C GLU A 136 6.10 8.37 19.19
N ASP A 137 5.60 7.33 18.51
CA ASP A 137 5.74 7.18 17.06
C ASP A 137 5.21 8.42 16.30
N ALA A 138 5.87 8.77 15.20
CA ALA A 138 5.36 9.82 14.32
C ALA A 138 3.92 9.51 13.86
N ASP A 139 3.09 10.54 13.80
CA ASP A 139 1.69 10.34 13.45
C ASP A 139 1.51 9.86 12.03
N THR A 140 0.65 8.86 11.86
CA THR A 140 0.13 8.47 10.56
C THR A 140 -0.96 9.45 10.10
N GLU A 141 -1.36 9.37 8.83
CA GLU A 141 -2.48 10.15 8.31
C GLU A 141 -3.77 9.93 9.11
N SER A 142 -4.06 8.68 9.49
CA SER A 142 -5.22 8.32 10.32
C SER A 142 -5.19 9.04 11.67
N ILE A 143 -4.04 9.07 12.35
CA ILE A 143 -3.91 9.74 13.66
C ILE A 143 -4.05 11.26 13.52
N ARG A 144 -3.42 11.85 12.49
CA ARG A 144 -3.57 13.29 12.20
C ARG A 144 -5.03 13.64 11.93
N MET A 145 -5.74 12.83 11.16
CA MET A 145 -7.15 13.04 10.86
C MET A 145 -8.02 12.85 12.10
N ALA A 146 -7.76 11.84 12.93
CA ALA A 146 -8.50 11.62 14.17
C ALA A 146 -8.44 12.85 15.10
N ARG A 147 -7.28 13.52 15.19
CA ARG A 147 -7.18 14.78 15.95
C ARG A 147 -8.01 15.91 15.34
N LYS A 148 -8.00 16.05 14.01
CA LYS A 148 -8.86 17.04 13.32
C LYS A 148 -10.34 16.75 13.59
N LEU A 149 -10.76 15.49 13.49
CA LEU A 149 -12.13 15.07 13.74
C LEU A 149 -12.59 15.34 15.17
N ARG A 150 -11.75 15.05 16.17
CA ARG A 150 -12.06 15.40 17.57
C ARG A 150 -12.31 16.90 17.78
N LYS A 151 -11.63 17.75 16.99
CA LYS A 151 -11.83 19.21 17.02
C LYS A 151 -13.08 19.65 16.24
N TRP A 152 -13.30 19.08 15.05
CA TRP A 152 -14.41 19.47 14.17
C TRP A 152 -15.76 18.93 14.63
N TYR A 153 -15.78 17.71 15.15
CA TYR A 153 -16.98 16.94 15.50
C TYR A 153 -16.83 16.28 16.88
N PRO A 154 -16.73 17.06 17.98
CA PRO A 154 -16.50 16.52 19.32
C PRO A 154 -17.62 15.60 19.83
N ALA A 155 -18.84 15.74 19.30
CA ALA A 155 -19.97 14.87 19.62
C ALA A 155 -19.90 13.49 18.92
N ALA A 156 -19.12 13.36 17.85
CA ALA A 156 -18.98 12.10 17.13
C ALA A 156 -18.06 11.13 17.88
N THR A 157 -18.45 9.87 17.95
CA THR A 157 -17.64 8.83 18.61
C THR A 157 -16.59 8.30 17.63
N LEU A 158 -15.31 8.56 17.91
CA LEU A 158 -14.21 7.94 17.17
C LEU A 158 -13.92 6.53 17.72
N THR A 159 -13.96 5.53 16.83
CA THR A 159 -13.76 4.13 17.17
C THR A 159 -12.52 3.58 16.47
N ASP A 160 -11.61 2.95 17.21
CA ASP A 160 -10.50 2.20 16.63
C ASP A 160 -10.97 0.83 16.13
N ILE A 161 -10.67 0.51 14.87
CA ILE A 161 -10.98 -0.77 14.25
C ILE A 161 -9.76 -1.64 13.96
N SER A 162 -8.57 -1.24 14.41
CA SER A 162 -7.34 -1.98 14.20
C SER A 162 -7.44 -3.43 14.69
N ARG A 163 -8.17 -3.69 15.78
CA ARG A 163 -8.37 -5.03 16.36
C ARG A 163 -9.22 -5.93 15.47
N GLN A 164 -10.27 -5.39 14.86
CA GLN A 164 -11.17 -6.10 13.95
C GLN A 164 -10.38 -6.53 12.71
N ILE A 165 -9.61 -5.60 12.12
CA ILE A 165 -8.78 -5.89 10.94
C ILE A 165 -7.70 -6.93 11.28
N ARG A 166 -7.05 -6.82 12.45
CA ARG A 166 -6.06 -7.82 12.89
C ARG A 166 -6.65 -9.21 13.00
N ARG A 167 -7.84 -9.34 13.61
CA ARG A 167 -8.52 -10.64 13.72
C ARG A 167 -8.76 -11.27 12.36
N GLN A 168 -9.22 -10.49 11.37
CA GLN A 168 -9.36 -10.96 9.99
C GLN A 168 -8.01 -11.41 9.41
N ARG A 169 -6.95 -10.65 9.64
CA ARG A 169 -5.60 -10.93 9.13
C ARG A 169 -4.90 -12.10 9.82
N THR A 170 -5.33 -12.50 11.02
CA THR A 170 -4.79 -13.68 11.72
C THR A 170 -5.18 -14.97 11.01
N ILE A 171 -6.42 -15.08 10.53
CA ILE A 171 -6.93 -16.29 9.88
C ILE A 171 -6.84 -16.14 8.36
N LYS A 172 -5.85 -16.83 7.76
CA LYS A 172 -5.54 -16.74 6.34
C LYS A 172 -6.57 -17.44 5.46
N GLN A 173 -7.02 -16.74 4.43
CA GLN A 173 -7.84 -17.33 3.37
C GLN A 173 -6.98 -18.23 2.46
N PRO A 174 -7.57 -19.21 1.74
CA PRO A 174 -6.83 -20.11 0.87
C PRO A 174 -5.91 -19.38 -0.13
N CYS A 175 -6.37 -18.31 -0.76
CA CYS A 175 -5.56 -17.52 -1.68
C CYS A 175 -4.37 -16.80 -1.02
N GLU A 176 -4.48 -16.43 0.26
CA GLU A 176 -3.34 -15.88 1.03
C GLU A 176 -2.32 -16.98 1.34
N ILE A 177 -2.78 -18.18 1.70
CA ILE A 177 -1.91 -19.33 1.96
C ILE A 177 -1.12 -19.70 0.72
N GLU A 178 -1.76 -19.73 -0.46
CA GLU A 178 -1.07 -19.97 -1.73
C GLU A 178 -0.02 -18.90 -2.02
N ALA A 179 -0.33 -17.62 -1.80
CA ALA A 179 0.65 -16.55 -1.96
C ALA A 179 1.84 -16.73 -1.00
N MET A 180 1.58 -17.14 0.25
CA MET A 180 2.64 -17.41 1.23
C MET A 180 3.51 -18.62 0.83
N ARG A 181 2.90 -19.69 0.29
CA ARG A 181 3.62 -20.88 -0.22
C ARG A 181 4.57 -20.50 -1.35
N GLU A 182 4.13 -19.66 -2.27
CA GLU A 182 4.99 -19.16 -3.34
C GLU A 182 6.13 -18.29 -2.80
N ALA A 183 5.88 -17.45 -1.79
CA ALA A 183 6.94 -16.69 -1.12
C ALA A 183 8.00 -17.61 -0.53
N VAL A 184 7.57 -18.63 0.23
CA VAL A 184 8.48 -19.59 0.86
C VAL A 184 9.34 -20.29 -0.18
N LYS A 185 8.75 -20.68 -1.32
CA LYS A 185 9.48 -21.28 -2.44
C LYS A 185 10.56 -20.34 -2.97
N ILE A 186 10.24 -19.08 -3.24
CA ILE A 186 11.22 -18.12 -3.75
C ILE A 186 12.31 -17.83 -2.71
N THR A 187 11.95 -17.71 -1.43
CA THR A 187 12.93 -17.54 -0.35
C THR A 187 13.88 -18.72 -0.27
N ARG A 188 13.35 -19.96 -0.31
CA ARG A 188 14.15 -21.19 -0.35
C ARG A 188 15.13 -21.17 -1.53
N ASP A 189 14.66 -20.85 -2.73
CA ASP A 189 15.48 -20.87 -3.93
C ASP A 189 16.60 -19.82 -3.85
N GLY A 190 16.32 -18.64 -3.30
CA GLY A 190 17.34 -17.63 -3.01
C GLY A 190 18.37 -18.07 -1.98
N ILE A 191 17.95 -18.74 -0.89
CA ILE A 191 18.88 -19.29 0.11
C ILE A 191 19.78 -20.36 -0.53
N LEU A 192 19.21 -21.28 -1.30
CA LEU A 192 19.99 -22.32 -2.00
C LEU A 192 20.98 -21.72 -2.99
N ALA A 193 20.59 -20.65 -3.70
CA ALA A 193 21.50 -19.92 -4.57
C ALA A 193 22.67 -19.29 -3.80
N MET A 194 22.43 -18.71 -2.61
CA MET A 194 23.50 -18.19 -1.75
C MET A 194 24.47 -19.28 -1.33
N MET A 195 23.95 -20.41 -0.85
CA MET A 195 24.77 -21.52 -0.36
C MET A 195 25.70 -22.06 -1.45
N LYS A 196 25.22 -22.15 -2.70
CA LYS A 196 26.03 -22.58 -3.85
C LYS A 196 27.20 -21.64 -4.17
N HIS A 197 27.07 -20.34 -3.87
CA HIS A 197 28.09 -19.33 -4.16
C HIS A 197 28.96 -18.99 -2.95
N GLN A 198 28.81 -19.71 -1.84
CA GLN A 198 29.60 -19.49 -0.64
C GLN A 198 30.99 -20.14 -0.80
N SER A 199 32.05 -19.35 -0.65
CA SER A 199 33.43 -19.82 -0.59
C SER A 199 34.13 -19.32 0.70
N ARG A 200 35.26 -19.93 1.06
CA ARG A 200 36.01 -19.61 2.30
C ARG A 200 36.50 -18.15 2.38
N GLU A 201 36.60 -17.46 1.24
CA GLU A 201 37.04 -16.06 1.14
C GLU A 201 35.88 -15.06 1.02
N CYS A 202 34.63 -15.54 0.97
CA CYS A 202 33.46 -14.66 0.88
C CYS A 202 33.23 -13.91 2.19
N THR A 203 33.29 -12.58 2.13
CA THR A 203 32.87 -11.69 3.22
C THR A 203 31.35 -11.52 3.23
N ASN A 204 30.76 -11.13 4.37
CA ASN A 204 29.31 -10.86 4.51
C ASN A 204 28.78 -9.86 3.46
N THR A 205 29.63 -8.95 2.98
CA THR A 205 29.29 -7.96 1.94
C THR A 205 29.23 -8.57 0.54
N SER A 206 29.97 -9.65 0.27
CA SER A 206 29.99 -10.35 -1.02
C SER A 206 28.84 -11.36 -1.21
N ILE A 207 28.21 -11.81 -0.11
CA ILE A 207 27.15 -12.83 -0.12
C ILE A 207 25.76 -12.22 -0.35
N LYS A 208 25.50 -11.04 0.25
CA LYS A 208 24.21 -10.31 0.14
C LYS A 208 23.78 -9.92 -1.29
N PRO A 209 24.68 -9.52 -2.21
CA PRO A 209 24.30 -9.16 -3.57
C PRO A 209 23.70 -10.33 -4.35
N ASN A 210 24.18 -11.57 -4.16
CA ASN A 210 23.72 -12.73 -4.94
C ASN A 210 22.29 -13.13 -4.59
N SER A 211 21.90 -13.05 -3.32
CA SER A 211 20.52 -13.30 -2.89
C SER A 211 19.56 -12.21 -3.37
N THR A 212 19.97 -10.95 -3.20
CA THR A 212 19.23 -9.76 -3.63
C THR A 212 19.04 -9.77 -5.15
N THR A 213 20.04 -10.23 -5.91
CA THR A 213 19.97 -10.36 -7.37
C THR A 213 19.02 -11.48 -7.78
N HIS A 214 19.04 -12.64 -7.11
CA HIS A 214 18.08 -13.72 -7.37
C HIS A 214 16.63 -13.31 -7.04
N TRP A 215 16.43 -12.61 -5.92
CA TRP A 215 15.11 -12.09 -5.55
C TRP A 215 14.66 -10.94 -6.47
N ARG A 216 15.59 -10.15 -7.04
CA ARG A 216 15.29 -9.14 -8.08
C ARG A 216 14.90 -9.80 -9.40
N SER A 217 15.62 -10.84 -9.82
CA SER A 217 15.38 -11.53 -11.09
C SER A 217 14.10 -12.36 -11.11
N THR A 218 13.62 -12.78 -9.93
CA THR A 218 12.34 -13.48 -9.76
C THR A 218 11.16 -12.54 -9.47
N ASP A 219 11.33 -11.21 -9.59
CA ASP A 219 10.36 -10.17 -9.16
C ASP A 219 9.97 -10.25 -7.66
N ALA A 220 10.69 -11.06 -6.87
CA ALA A 220 10.28 -11.48 -5.52
C ALA A 220 10.64 -10.50 -4.41
N LEU A 221 11.65 -9.64 -4.64
CA LEU A 221 12.03 -8.59 -3.68
C LEU A 221 10.85 -7.70 -3.29
N HIS A 222 9.90 -7.56 -4.22
CA HIS A 222 8.72 -6.74 -4.00
C HIS A 222 7.42 -7.43 -4.35
N ARG A 223 7.31 -8.64 -4.90
CA ARG A 223 5.97 -9.24 -5.22
C ARG A 223 5.02 -9.41 -4.03
N HIS A 224 5.52 -9.44 -2.79
CA HIS A 224 4.68 -9.36 -1.58
C HIS A 224 4.20 -7.95 -1.22
N PHE A 225 4.76 -6.92 -1.86
CA PHE A 225 4.47 -5.48 -1.65
C PHE A 225 4.18 -4.69 -2.94
N ARG A 226 4.34 -5.30 -4.13
CA ARG A 226 4.21 -4.67 -5.45
C ARG A 226 2.79 -4.87 -5.91
N VAL A 227 1.93 -4.12 -5.26
CA VAL A 227 0.61 -3.84 -5.77
C VAL A 227 0.75 -2.63 -6.70
N SER A 228 1.36 -2.83 -7.87
CA SER A 228 1.34 -1.98 -9.09
C SER A 228 2.62 -2.12 -9.90
N PHE A 229 2.47 -2.45 -11.18
CA PHE A 229 3.18 -1.94 -12.36
C PHE A 229 2.95 -2.94 -13.52
N PRO A 230 2.32 -2.54 -14.64
CA PRO A 230 2.30 -3.36 -15.84
C PRO A 230 3.72 -3.43 -16.45
N ARG A 231 4.01 -4.55 -17.10
CA ARG A 231 5.30 -4.84 -17.75
C ARG A 231 5.41 -4.06 -19.06
N GLU A 232 6.33 -3.12 -19.16
CA GLU A 232 6.91 -2.72 -20.45
C GLU A 232 8.44 -2.49 -20.33
N PRO A 233 9.21 -2.80 -21.40
CA PRO A 233 10.66 -2.85 -21.35
C PRO A 233 11.25 -1.44 -21.39
N ILE A 234 11.98 -1.06 -20.34
CA ILE A 234 12.81 0.14 -20.39
C ILE A 234 14.03 -0.18 -21.26
N ILE A 235 14.10 0.50 -22.40
CA ILE A 235 15.27 0.55 -23.28
C ILE A 235 16.45 1.07 -22.45
N SER A 236 17.46 0.22 -22.32
CA SER A 236 18.75 0.52 -21.69
C SER A 236 19.51 1.53 -22.55
N VAL A 237 19.53 2.80 -22.14
CA VAL A 237 20.55 3.77 -22.58
C VAL A 237 21.46 4.05 -21.40
N PHE A 238 22.43 3.17 -21.17
CA PHE A 238 23.72 3.50 -20.55
C PHE A 238 24.68 2.34 -20.81
N THR A 239 25.33 2.36 -21.98
CA THR A 239 26.52 1.56 -22.29
C THR A 239 27.50 2.50 -22.97
N ILE A 240 28.38 3.12 -22.20
CA ILE A 240 29.78 3.31 -22.60
C ILE A 240 30.60 3.05 -21.33
N MET A 241 30.97 1.78 -21.15
CA MET A 241 32.03 1.41 -20.22
C MET A 241 33.36 1.90 -20.79
N SER A 242 34.14 2.46 -19.87
CA SER A 242 35.59 2.45 -19.91
C SER A 242 36.12 1.08 -20.35
N THR A 243 37.04 1.07 -21.30
CA THR A 243 38.17 0.14 -21.40
C THR A 243 38.99 0.52 -22.62
N GLN A 244 40.26 0.87 -22.40
CA GLN A 244 41.43 0.48 -23.20
C GLN A 244 42.59 1.44 -22.87
N GLY A 245 43.28 1.13 -21.77
CA GLY A 245 44.69 1.48 -21.69
C GLY A 245 45.47 0.50 -22.57
N ARG A 246 46.04 0.99 -23.68
CA ARG A 246 47.22 0.39 -24.32
C ARG A 246 48.08 1.50 -24.91
N ARG A 247 49.28 1.62 -24.35
CA ARG A 247 50.42 2.40 -24.86
C ARG A 247 50.66 2.08 -26.34
N LYS A 248 51.03 3.09 -27.12
CA LYS A 248 52.14 3.04 -28.08
C LYS A 248 52.62 4.45 -28.41
N THR A 249 53.91 4.66 -28.15
CA THR A 249 54.82 5.70 -28.63
C THR A 249 54.83 5.78 -30.16
N ALA A 250 54.96 7.00 -30.72
CA ALA A 250 55.87 7.32 -31.84
C ALA A 250 55.71 8.79 -32.29
N ILE A 251 56.85 9.49 -32.27
CA ILE A 251 57.24 10.75 -32.95
C ILE A 251 56.62 12.04 -32.41
#